data_AF-A0A7X3TDE7-F1
#
_entry.id   AF-A0A7X3TDE7-F1
#
_cell.length_a   1.000
_cell.length_b   1.000
_cell.length_c   1.000
_cell.angle_alpha   90.00
_cell.angle_beta   90.00
_cell.angle_gamma   90.00
#
_symmetry.space_group_name_H-M   'P 1'
#
loop_
_entity.id
_entity.type
_entity.pdbx_description
1 polymer ?
#
loop_
_entity_poly.entity_id
_entity_poly.type
_entity_poly.pdbx_seq_one_letter_code
_entity_poly.pdbx_strand_id
1 'polypeptide(L)' 'MNPKLTWYLKAQAGVLLLPAGLCLFGQAVINKGSDQPWFWLGTASLIVINTGLGLMIDSGLIRGYPGSRESS' A
#
# COMPACT_ATOMS: atom_id res chain seq x y z
N MET A 1 13.50 -8.31 17.09
CA MET A 1 12.59 -8.56 15.95
C MET A 1 13.40 -8.78 14.69
N ASN A 2 13.14 -9.86 13.95
CA ASN A 2 13.94 -10.27 12.80
C ASN A 2 13.82 -9.26 11.64
N PRO A 3 14.92 -8.63 11.18
CA PRO A 3 14.88 -7.58 10.17
C PRO A 3 14.35 -8.07 8.81
N LYS A 4 14.49 -9.38 8.52
CA LYS A 4 13.92 -10.03 7.34
C LYS A 4 12.38 -9.99 7.34
N LEU A 5 11.77 -10.17 8.51
CA LEU A 5 10.31 -10.23 8.63
C LEU A 5 9.66 -8.87 8.40
N THR A 6 10.23 -7.80 8.97
CA THR A 6 9.76 -6.41 8.76
C THR A 6 9.82 -6.01 7.29
N TRP A 7 10.83 -6.50 6.59
CA TRP A 7 11.03 -6.27 5.16
C TRP A 7 9.98 -6.97 4.31
N TYR A 8 9.78 -8.25 4.59
CA TYR A 8 8.76 -9.06 3.93
C TYR A 8 7.36 -8.50 4.20
N LEU A 9 7.06 -8.10 5.44
CA LEU A 9 5.79 -7.47 5.81
C LEU A 9 5.53 -6.19 5.04
N LYS A 10 6.55 -5.32 4.86
CA LYS A 10 6.41 -4.08 4.08
C LYS A 10 6.11 -4.35 2.60
N ALA A 11 6.81 -5.30 1.98
CA ALA A 11 6.57 -5.69 0.59
C ALA A 11 5.17 -6.32 0.41
N GLN A 12 4.79 -7.22 1.31
CA GLN A 12 3.49 -7.89 1.31
C GLN A 12 2.35 -6.89 1.57
N ALA A 13 2.56 -5.93 2.47
CA ALA A 13 1.58 -4.89 2.80
C ALA A 13 1.28 -4.01 1.58
N GLY A 14 2.30 -3.61 0.80
CA GLY A 14 2.09 -2.83 -0.43
C GLY A 14 1.29 -3.59 -1.50
N VAL A 15 1.62 -4.87 -1.71
CA VAL A 15 0.94 -5.73 -2.68
C VAL A 15 -0.52 -6.01 -2.32
N LEU A 16 -0.86 -6.05 -1.02
CA LEU A 16 -2.24 -6.21 -0.55
C LEU A 16 -3.00 -4.88 -0.49
N LEU A 17 -2.35 -3.76 -0.14
CA LEU A 17 -2.99 -2.45 -0.04
C LEU A 17 -3.44 -1.92 -1.40
N LEU A 18 -2.72 -2.22 -2.47
CA LEU A 18 -3.08 -1.80 -3.83
C LEU A 18 -4.46 -2.32 -4.27
N PRO A 19 -4.73 -3.64 -4.29
CA PRO A 19 -6.04 -4.17 -4.66
C PRO A 19 -7.12 -3.81 -3.62
N ALA A 20 -6.80 -3.74 -2.33
CA ALA A 20 -7.74 -3.32 -1.30
C ALA A 20 -8.20 -1.87 -1.48
N GLY A 21 -7.26 -0.96 -1.79
CA GLY A 21 -7.57 0.42 -2.15
C GLY A 21 -8.41 0.50 -3.42
N LEU A 22 -8.09 -0.28 -4.45
CA LEU A 22 -8.86 -0.30 -5.70
C LEU A 22 -10.31 -0.78 -5.50
N CYS A 23 -10.53 -1.74 -4.59
CA CYS A 23 -11.88 -2.17 -4.19
C CYS A 23 -12.67 -1.06 -3.48
N LEU A 24 -12.05 -0.35 -2.53
CA LEU A 24 -12.69 0.79 -1.85
C LEU A 24 -12.99 1.93 -2.82
N PHE A 25 -12.11 2.18 -3.78
CA PHE A 25 -12.35 3.13 -4.87
C PHE A 25 -13.54 2.71 -5.74
N GLY A 26 -13.61 1.44 -6.14
CA GLY A 26 -14.75 0.90 -6.89
C GLY A 26 -16.07 1.05 -6.13
N GLN A 27 -16.06 0.78 -4.82
CA GLN A 27 -17.23 0.96 -3.97
C GLN A 27 -17.63 2.43 -3.86
N ALA A 28 -16.67 3.37 -3.79
CA ALA A 28 -16.94 4.80 -3.84
C ALA A 28 -17.53 5.24 -5.19
N VAL A 29 -17.03 4.71 -6.32
CA VAL A 29 -17.57 5.00 -7.66
C VAL A 29 -19.01 4.49 -7.80
N ILE A 30 -19.33 3.31 -7.27
CA ILE A 30 -20.70 2.79 -7.25
C ILE A 30 -21.59 3.68 -6.38
N ASN A 31 -21.10 4.09 -5.19
CA ASN A 31 -21.85 4.98 -4.29
C ASN A 31 -22.10 6.37 -4.89
N LYS A 32 -21.18 6.86 -5.74
CA LYS A 32 -21.35 8.11 -6.50
C LYS A 32 -22.56 8.06 -7.43
N GLY A 33 -22.86 6.90 -8.00
CA GLY A 33 -24.06 6.69 -8.82
C GLY A 33 -25.37 6.61 -8.02
N SER A 34 -25.29 6.54 -6.69
CA SER A 34 -26.44 6.28 -5.80
C SER A 34 -26.74 7.43 -4.84
N ASP A 35 -26.24 8.65 -5.12
CA ASP A 35 -26.43 9.89 -4.32
C ASP A 35 -25.93 9.79 -2.85
N GLN A 36 -25.06 8.81 -2.58
CA GLN A 36 -24.44 8.62 -1.26
C GLN A 36 -23.11 9.37 -1.16
N PRO A 37 -22.65 9.73 0.06
CA PRO A 37 -21.40 10.47 0.26
C PRO A 37 -20.18 9.65 -0.16
N TRP A 38 -19.80 9.73 -1.43
CA TRP A 38 -18.68 8.99 -2.01
C TRP A 38 -17.33 9.68 -1.82
N PHE A 39 -17.36 11.00 -1.62
CA PHE A 39 -16.16 11.84 -1.60
C PHE A 39 -15.18 11.41 -0.49
N TRP A 40 -15.72 11.09 0.70
CA TRP A 40 -14.93 10.62 1.83
C TRP A 40 -14.31 9.24 1.59
N LEU A 41 -15.09 8.28 1.05
CA LEU A 41 -14.59 6.95 0.72
C LEU A 41 -13.54 6.99 -0.39
N GLY A 42 -13.75 7.82 -1.41
CA GLY A 42 -12.77 8.03 -2.49
C GLY A 42 -11.48 8.67 -1.98
N THR A 43 -11.57 9.68 -1.11
CA THR A 43 -10.41 10.35 -0.52
C THR A 43 -9.63 9.41 0.39
N ALA A 44 -10.32 8.66 1.24
CA ALA A 44 -9.69 7.65 2.10
C ALA A 44 -8.97 6.57 1.26
N SER A 45 -9.61 6.11 0.18
CA SER A 45 -9.00 5.17 -0.76
C SER A 45 -7.71 5.71 -1.39
N LEU A 46 -7.70 6.98 -1.82
CA LEU A 46 -6.52 7.62 -2.39
C LEU A 46 -5.37 7.71 -1.38
N ILE A 47 -5.67 8.08 -0.12
CA ILE A 47 -4.68 8.11 0.96
C ILE A 47 -4.09 6.72 1.20
N VAL A 48 -4.92 5.67 1.23
CA VAL A 48 -4.48 4.28 1.42
C VAL A 48 -3.61 3.81 0.26
N ILE A 49 -4.00 4.09 -0.99
CA ILE A 49 -3.21 3.75 -2.18
C ILE A 49 -1.87 4.48 -2.17
N ASN A 50 -1.87 5.79 -1.89
CA ASN A 50 -0.66 6.61 -1.92
C ASN A 50 0.31 6.23 -0.79
N THR A 51 -0.21 5.94 0.41
CA THR A 51 0.57 5.45 1.55
C THR A 51 1.12 4.04 1.27
N GLY A 52 0.31 3.16 0.70
CA GLY A 52 0.72 1.81 0.31
C GLY A 52 1.82 1.81 -0.76
N LEU A 53 1.68 2.66 -1.79
CA LEU A 53 2.70 2.88 -2.81
C LEU A 53 3.98 3.49 -2.24
N GLY A 54 3.88 4.50 -1.37
CA GLY A 54 5.03 5.11 -0.72
C GLY A 54 5.84 4.08 0.08
N LEU A 55 5.15 3.23 0.85
CA LEU A 55 5.78 2.12 1.57
C LEU A 55 6.36 1.06 0.63
N MET A 56 5.70 0.74 -0.48
CA MET A 56 6.18 -0.23 -1.46
C MET A 56 7.43 0.27 -2.21
N ILE A 57 7.48 1.54 -2.59
CA ILE A 57 8.64 2.15 -3.30
C ILE A 57 9.82 2.29 -2.34
N ASP A 58 9.58 2.78 -1.12
CA ASP A 58 10.62 2.86 -0.07
C ASP A 58 11.22 1.49 0.26
N SER A 59 10.39 0.45 0.22
CA SER A 59 10.86 -0.91 0.51
C SER A 59 11.49 -1.54 -0.73
N GLY A 60 10.75 -1.68 -1.84
CA GLY A 60 11.19 -2.38 -3.04
C GLY A 60 12.26 -1.67 -3.86
N LEU A 61 12.24 -0.33 -3.92
CA LEU A 61 13.13 0.45 -4.79
C LEU A 61 14.32 1.05 -4.04
N ILE A 62 14.09 1.64 -2.84
CA ILE A 62 15.16 2.32 -2.09
C ILE A 62 16.01 1.33 -1.28
N ARG A 63 15.39 0.29 -0.70
CA ARG A 63 16.08 -0.60 0.25
C ARG A 63 16.47 -1.96 -0.36
N GLY A 64 16.46 -2.05 -1.70
CA GLY A 64 16.78 -3.23 -2.51
C GLY A 64 17.60 -4.27 -1.74
N TYR A 65 16.97 -5.44 -1.53
CA TYR A 65 17.44 -6.61 -0.77
C TYR A 65 18.84 -6.44 -0.16
N PRO A 66 18.99 -6.36 1.18
CA PRO A 66 20.30 -6.43 1.80
C PRO A 66 20.85 -7.85 1.65
N GLY A 67 21.31 -8.16 0.44
CA GLY A 67 22.23 -9.24 0.17
C GLY A 67 23.56 -8.82 0.74
N SER A 68 23.91 -9.43 1.87
CA SER A 68 25.27 -9.62 2.35
C SER A 68 26.13 -8.35 2.46
N ARG A 69 26.04 -7.66 3.59
CA ARG A 69 27.26 -7.11 4.21
C ARG A 69 27.61 -7.99 5.39
N GLU A 70 28.18 -9.14 5.04
CA GLU A 70 29.06 -9.89 5.92
C GLU A 70 30.37 -9.09 6.05
N SER A 71 30.90 -9.13 7.27
CA SER A 71 32.16 -8.60 7.78
C SER A 71 33.21 -8.06 6.80
N SER A 72 33.71 -6.85 7.09
CA SER A 72 35.16 -6.66 7.24
C SER A 72 35.45 -5.55 8.23
#